data_AF-A0AA47B5K0-F1
#
_entry.id   AF-A0AA47B5K0-F1
#
_cell.length_a   1.000
_cell.length_b   1.000
_cell.length_c   1.000
_cell.angle_alpha   90.00
_cell.angle_beta   90.00
_cell.angle_gamma   90.00
#
_symmetry.space_group_name_H-M   'P 1'
#
loop_
_entity.id
_entity.type
_entity.pdbx_description
1 polymer ?
#
loop_
_entity_poly.entity_id
_entity_poly.type
_entity_poly.pdbx_seq_one_letter_code
_entity_poly.pdbx_strand_id
1 'polypeptide(L)'
;MKSTIKKLGISLAAASFIGTTMATTVVNTFAATDNSVSNSNENQNDSSYEALYGSLTKDQQDEFDQIVNGAGLNEEQQNTLLQDKITEQNNNLTRGLKLETIKEIAKYVAKITGNSLKAKSLKAFVNFLTDYEGKAEDGIRYALIHYLHFNSTVAYWTARTIVFIYL
;
A
#
# COMPACT_ATOMS: atom_id res chain seq x y z
N MET A 1 -53.00 7.89 -19.91
CA MET A 1 -52.34 7.50 -18.65
C MET A 1 -52.18 5.99 -18.63
N LYS A 2 -50.92 5.49 -18.61
CA LYS A 2 -50.48 4.27 -17.93
C LYS A 2 -48.95 4.19 -18.07
N SER A 3 -48.29 4.38 -16.93
CA SER A 3 -46.84 4.32 -16.72
C SER A 3 -46.49 2.90 -16.26
N THR A 4 -45.42 2.31 -16.80
CA THR A 4 -44.77 1.12 -16.22
C THR A 4 -43.28 1.10 -16.55
N ILE A 5 -42.53 1.77 -15.66
CA ILE A 5 -41.28 1.37 -14.97
C ILE A 5 -40.32 0.41 -15.71
N LYS A 6 -39.12 0.93 -15.96
CA LYS A 6 -37.89 0.26 -16.41
C LYS A 6 -37.42 -0.81 -15.41
N LYS A 7 -37.04 -1.99 -15.89
CA LYS A 7 -36.11 -2.90 -15.21
C LYS A 7 -34.85 -3.04 -16.08
N LEU A 8 -33.81 -2.29 -15.74
CA LEU A 8 -32.45 -2.52 -16.24
C LEU A 8 -31.85 -3.65 -15.40
N GLY A 9 -31.81 -4.86 -15.96
CA GLY A 9 -31.04 -5.96 -15.40
C GLY A 9 -29.56 -5.68 -15.62
N ILE A 10 -28.83 -5.34 -14.56
CA ILE A 10 -27.37 -5.25 -14.60
C ILE A 10 -26.86 -6.69 -14.43
N SER A 11 -26.52 -7.33 -15.54
CA SER A 11 -25.74 -8.56 -15.56
C SER A 11 -24.32 -8.24 -15.11
N LEU A 12 -23.95 -8.68 -13.90
CA LEU A 12 -22.57 -8.65 -13.41
C LEU A 12 -21.75 -9.66 -14.23
N ALA A 13 -21.07 -9.19 -15.28
CA ALA A 13 -20.05 -9.99 -15.94
C ALA A 13 -18.80 -10.00 -15.06
N ALA A 14 -18.52 -11.14 -14.42
CA ALA A 14 -17.24 -11.38 -13.77
C ALA A 14 -16.16 -11.48 -14.85
N ALA A 15 -15.33 -10.44 -14.97
CA ALA A 15 -14.15 -10.48 -15.81
C ALA A 15 -13.05 -11.27 -15.07
N SER A 16 -12.84 -12.52 -15.49
CA SER A 16 -11.64 -13.29 -15.15
C SER A 16 -10.46 -12.71 -15.91
N PHE A 17 -9.49 -12.11 -15.23
CA PHE A 17 -8.25 -11.67 -15.86
C PHE A 17 -7.29 -12.86 -15.98
N ILE A 18 -7.03 -13.23 -17.24
CA ILE A 18 -6.00 -14.16 -17.66
C ILE A 18 -4.65 -13.53 -17.31
N GLY A 19 -3.84 -14.26 -16.53
CA GLY A 19 -2.49 -13.85 -16.15
C GLY A 19 -1.57 -13.78 -17.36
N THR A 20 -1.12 -12.58 -17.71
CA THR A 20 0.03 -12.38 -18.58
C THR A 20 1.30 -12.42 -17.74
N THR A 21 2.10 -13.47 -17.90
CA THR A 21 3.46 -13.56 -17.36
C THR A 21 4.30 -12.45 -17.98
N MET A 22 4.68 -11.45 -17.19
CA MET A 22 5.71 -10.49 -17.60
C MET A 22 7.07 -11.14 -17.35
N ALA A 23 7.76 -11.51 -18.43
CA ALA A 23 9.15 -11.91 -18.39
C ALA A 23 9.99 -10.73 -17.86
N THR A 24 10.65 -10.92 -16.72
CA THR A 24 11.62 -9.97 -16.19
C THR A 24 13.00 -10.27 -16.80
N THR A 25 13.45 -9.40 -17.69
CA THR A 25 14.88 -9.29 -17.99
C THR A 25 15.56 -8.72 -16.75
N VAL A 26 16.30 -9.58 -16.04
CA VAL A 26 17.17 -9.22 -14.93
C VAL A 26 18.32 -8.38 -15.48
N VAL A 27 18.31 -7.06 -15.27
CA VAL A 27 19.52 -6.25 -15.44
C VAL A 27 20.23 -6.23 -14.09
N ASN A 28 21.10 -7.21 -13.92
CA ASN A 28 22.04 -7.29 -12.83
C ASN A 28 23.20 -6.32 -13.14
N THR A 29 23.35 -5.26 -12.37
CA THR A 29 24.61 -4.48 -12.34
C THR A 29 24.94 -4.17 -10.90
N PHE A 30 25.42 -5.20 -10.20
CA PHE A 30 26.25 -5.02 -9.02
C PHE A 30 27.67 -4.75 -9.52
N ALA A 31 28.10 -3.49 -9.45
CA ALA A 31 29.51 -3.16 -9.54
C ALA A 31 30.18 -3.65 -8.26
N ALA A 32 30.97 -4.71 -8.38
CA ALA A 32 31.88 -5.14 -7.33
C ALA A 32 33.04 -4.14 -7.22
N THR A 33 33.13 -3.45 -6.10
CA THR A 33 34.39 -2.91 -5.59
C THR A 33 34.57 -3.49 -4.20
N ASP A 34 35.52 -4.41 -4.09
CA ASP A 34 36.08 -4.88 -2.83
C ASP A 34 36.60 -3.69 -2.01
N ASN A 35 36.11 -3.57 -0.78
CA ASN A 35 36.97 -3.29 0.36
C ASN A 35 36.29 -3.75 1.65
N SER A 36 36.84 -4.82 2.21
CA SER A 36 36.61 -5.27 3.57
C SER A 36 36.92 -4.15 4.56
N VAL A 37 35.88 -3.62 5.20
CA VAL A 37 35.95 -3.12 6.57
C VAL A 37 34.81 -3.77 7.33
N SER A 38 35.17 -4.76 8.14
CA SER A 38 34.33 -5.29 9.20
C SER A 38 33.99 -4.14 10.15
N ASN A 39 32.74 -3.68 10.10
CA ASN A 39 32.15 -2.86 11.13
C ASN A 39 30.84 -3.53 11.51
N SER A 40 30.95 -4.39 12.53
CA SER A 40 29.82 -4.98 13.23
C SER A 40 28.92 -3.88 13.77
N ASN A 41 27.83 -3.64 13.07
CA ASN A 41 26.59 -3.09 13.63
C ASN A 41 25.45 -3.86 12.96
N GLU A 42 25.35 -5.15 13.31
CA GLU A 42 24.10 -5.88 13.22
C GLU A 42 23.09 -5.19 14.15
N ASN A 43 22.29 -4.27 13.60
CA ASN A 43 20.94 -4.10 14.13
C ASN A 43 20.12 -5.24 13.54
N GLN A 44 20.24 -6.42 14.16
CA GLN A 44 19.32 -7.53 13.95
C GLN A 44 17.93 -7.11 14.42
N ASN A 45 17.08 -6.78 13.45
CA ASN A 45 15.63 -6.91 13.60
C ASN A 45 15.07 -7.74 12.44
N ASP A 46 15.84 -8.73 11.98
CA ASP A 46 15.34 -9.75 11.05
C ASP A 46 14.48 -10.74 11.83
N SER A 47 13.32 -10.26 12.26
CA SER A 47 12.31 -11.10 12.88
C SER A 47 11.71 -11.97 11.78
N SER A 48 11.81 -13.29 11.95
CA SER A 48 11.23 -14.27 11.04
C SER A 48 9.77 -13.90 10.73
N TYR A 49 9.36 -14.06 9.47
CA TYR A 49 7.99 -13.81 9.00
C TYR A 49 6.92 -14.33 9.97
N GLU A 50 7.09 -15.55 10.48
CA GLU A 50 6.14 -16.16 11.41
C GLU A 50 6.03 -15.41 12.74
N ALA A 51 7.14 -14.85 13.24
CA ALA A 51 7.15 -14.06 14.46
C ALA A 51 6.43 -12.72 14.26
N LEU A 52 6.67 -12.06 13.12
CA LEU A 52 5.99 -10.81 12.77
C LEU A 52 4.48 -11.03 12.57
N TYR A 53 4.10 -12.03 11.78
CA TYR A 53 2.71 -12.38 11.55
C TYR A 53 2.00 -12.84 12.84
N GLY A 54 2.68 -13.64 13.67
CA GLY A 54 2.17 -14.12 14.96
C GLY A 54 1.98 -13.03 16.01
N SER A 55 2.63 -11.88 15.85
CA SER A 55 2.47 -10.72 16.74
C SER A 55 1.20 -9.89 16.46
N LEU A 56 0.57 -10.08 15.30
CA LEU A 56 -0.68 -9.44 14.92
C LEU A 56 -1.88 -10.02 15.67
N THR A 57 -2.92 -9.21 15.88
CA THR A 57 -4.22 -9.72 16.35
C THR A 57 -4.89 -10.54 15.25
N LYS A 58 -5.87 -11.37 15.62
CA LYS A 58 -6.64 -12.16 14.64
C LYS A 58 -7.29 -11.30 13.55
N ASP A 59 -7.87 -10.16 13.92
CA ASP A 59 -8.48 -9.23 12.96
C ASP A 59 -7.42 -8.64 12.00
N GLN A 60 -6.21 -8.37 12.49
CA GLN A 60 -5.11 -7.85 11.67
C GLN A 60 -4.53 -8.92 10.75
N GLN A 61 -4.49 -10.18 11.19
CA GLN A 61 -4.13 -11.32 10.36
C GLN A 61 -5.12 -11.49 9.21
N ASP A 62 -6.42 -11.45 9.50
CA ASP A 62 -7.47 -11.54 8.49
C ASP A 62 -7.41 -10.36 7.48
N GLU A 63 -7.11 -9.15 7.94
CA GLU A 63 -6.91 -7.98 7.08
C GLU A 63 -5.65 -8.10 6.22
N PHE A 64 -4.54 -8.56 6.81
CA PHE A 64 -3.29 -8.81 6.10
C PHE A 64 -3.50 -9.84 4.98
N ASP A 65 -4.13 -10.98 5.28
CA ASP A 65 -4.40 -12.03 4.29
C ASP A 65 -5.26 -11.51 3.13
N GLN A 66 -6.24 -10.65 3.41
CA GLN A 66 -7.03 -9.99 2.37
C GLN A 66 -6.16 -9.08 1.49
N ILE A 67 -5.23 -8.32 2.07
CA ILE A 67 -4.31 -7.45 1.33
C ILE A 67 -3.35 -8.28 0.48
N VAL A 68 -2.76 -9.33 1.03
CA VAL A 68 -1.82 -10.21 0.31
C VAL A 68 -2.49 -10.84 -0.91
N ASN A 69 -3.66 -11.43 -0.72
CA ASN A 69 -4.43 -12.06 -1.80
C ASN A 69 -4.96 -11.03 -2.81
N GLY A 70 -5.40 -9.88 -2.33
CA GLY A 70 -6.02 -8.84 -3.15
C GLY A 70 -5.04 -8.06 -4.01
N ALA A 71 -3.92 -7.65 -3.41
CA ALA A 71 -2.86 -6.91 -4.09
C ALA A 71 -1.88 -7.83 -4.85
N GLY A 72 -1.93 -9.14 -4.62
CA GLY A 72 -1.02 -10.12 -5.21
C GLY A 72 0.42 -9.94 -4.73
N LEU A 73 0.62 -9.75 -3.42
CA LEU A 73 1.93 -9.47 -2.84
C LEU A 73 2.82 -10.73 -2.83
N ASN A 74 4.07 -10.58 -3.27
CA ASN A 74 5.09 -11.62 -3.13
C ASN A 74 5.66 -11.67 -1.70
N GLU A 75 6.44 -12.70 -1.37
CA GLU A 75 6.98 -12.92 -0.01
C GLU A 75 7.80 -11.74 0.54
N GLU A 76 8.60 -11.08 -0.31
CA GLU A 76 9.40 -9.92 0.09
C GLU A 76 8.51 -8.71 0.43
N GLN A 77 7.47 -8.48 -0.38
CA GLN A 77 6.48 -7.43 -0.16
C GLN A 77 5.64 -7.69 1.09
N GLN A 78 5.30 -8.96 1.34
CA GLN A 78 4.61 -9.38 2.56
C GLN A 78 5.46 -9.13 3.80
N ASN A 79 6.73 -9.52 3.78
CA ASN A 79 7.65 -9.29 4.89
C ASN A 79 7.84 -7.78 5.14
N THR A 80 8.01 -6.99 4.08
CA THR A 80 8.10 -5.53 4.17
C THR A 80 6.84 -4.92 4.81
N LEU A 81 5.65 -5.38 4.39
CA LEU A 81 4.38 -4.90 4.94
C LEU A 81 4.26 -5.20 6.45
N LEU A 82 4.67 -6.40 6.87
CA LEU A 82 4.68 -6.78 8.28
C LEU A 82 5.66 -5.92 9.09
N GLN A 83 6.87 -5.70 8.58
CA GLN A 83 7.87 -4.83 9.23
C GLN A 83 7.38 -3.39 9.36
N ASP A 84 6.80 -2.83 8.30
CA ASP A 84 6.22 -1.49 8.31
C ASP A 84 5.11 -1.37 9.37
N LYS A 85 4.20 -2.34 9.45
CA LYS A 85 3.13 -2.38 10.47
C LYS A 85 3.69 -2.39 11.90
N ILE A 86 4.65 -3.26 12.19
CA ILE A 86 5.21 -3.38 13.55
C ILE A 86 6.03 -2.14 13.92
N THR A 87 6.77 -1.58 12.96
CA THR A 87 7.52 -0.33 13.17
C THR A 87 6.57 0.80 13.56
N GLU A 88 5.46 0.95 12.84
CA GLU A 88 4.49 2.01 13.10
C GLU A 88 3.65 1.77 14.38
N GLN A 89 3.30 0.52 14.71
CA GLN A 89 2.65 0.20 15.98
C GLN A 89 3.48 0.64 17.19
N ASN A 90 4.81 0.47 17.12
CA ASN A 90 5.71 0.89 18.19
C ASN A 90 5.84 2.41 18.31
N ASN A 91 5.54 3.16 17.23
CA ASN A 91 5.64 4.62 17.20
C ASN A 91 4.39 5.35 17.73
N ASN A 92 3.37 4.64 18.26
CA ASN A 92 2.18 5.22 18.91
C ASN A 92 1.47 6.31 18.07
N LEU A 93 1.21 6.03 16.79
CA LEU A 93 0.44 6.94 15.94
C LEU A 93 -1.02 7.05 16.44
N THR A 94 -1.42 8.27 16.80
CA THR A 94 -2.79 8.53 17.29
C THR A 94 -3.80 8.41 16.15
N ARG A 95 -4.86 7.61 16.36
CA ARG A 95 -5.99 7.43 15.42
C ARG A 95 -6.47 8.76 14.82
N GLY A 96 -6.29 8.90 13.50
CA GLY A 96 -6.71 10.05 12.69
C GLY A 96 -5.66 10.41 11.63
N LEU A 97 -6.08 11.01 10.52
CA LEU A 97 -5.17 11.56 9.49
C LEU A 97 -4.48 12.82 10.03
N LYS A 98 -3.54 12.65 10.97
CA LYS A 98 -2.66 13.73 11.40
C LYS A 98 -1.71 14.09 10.26
N LEU A 99 -1.24 15.35 10.23
CA LEU A 99 -0.30 15.82 9.21
C LEU A 99 1.00 14.97 9.17
N GLU A 100 1.44 14.44 10.31
CA GLU A 100 2.59 13.53 10.38
C GLU A 100 2.31 12.21 9.68
N THR A 101 1.16 11.58 9.97
CA THR A 101 0.70 10.38 9.27
C THR A 101 0.59 10.61 7.77
N ILE A 102 0.01 11.75 7.34
CA ILE A 102 -0.11 12.09 5.91
C ILE A 102 1.27 12.19 5.24
N LYS A 103 2.29 12.69 5.94
CA LYS A 103 3.67 12.74 5.42
C LYS A 103 4.26 11.34 5.26
N GLU A 104 4.06 10.45 6.22
CA GLU A 104 4.53 9.06 6.10
C GLU A 104 3.81 8.32 4.97
N ILE A 105 2.48 8.50 4.86
CA ILE A 105 1.69 8.00 3.72
C ILE A 105 2.26 8.51 2.39
N ALA A 106 2.57 9.81 2.30
CA ALA A 106 3.12 10.41 1.08
C ALA A 106 4.51 9.85 0.74
N LYS A 107 5.36 9.59 1.73
CA LYS A 107 6.67 8.93 1.53
C LYS A 107 6.49 7.49 1.06
N TYR A 108 5.58 6.74 1.67
CA TYR A 108 5.28 5.35 1.28
C TYR A 108 4.79 5.28 -0.18
N VAL A 109 3.85 6.14 -0.55
CA VAL A 109 3.36 6.23 -1.93
C VAL A 109 4.47 6.65 -2.91
N ALA A 110 5.33 7.59 -2.52
CA ALA A 110 6.48 7.97 -3.34
C ALA A 110 7.47 6.81 -3.53
N LYS A 111 7.71 5.99 -2.49
CA LYS A 111 8.55 4.78 -2.56
C LYS A 111 7.99 3.76 -3.55
N ILE A 112 6.68 3.51 -3.52
CA ILE A 112 6.03 2.56 -4.44
C ILE A 112 6.10 3.04 -5.90
N THR A 113 5.88 4.34 -6.12
CA THR A 113 5.74 4.86 -7.49
C THR A 113 7.07 5.28 -8.12
N GLY A 114 8.14 5.37 -7.31
CA GLY A 114 9.48 5.75 -7.75
C GLY A 114 9.55 7.17 -8.35
N ASN A 115 10.58 7.40 -9.18
CA ASN A 115 10.85 8.69 -9.85
C ASN A 115 9.74 9.20 -10.79
N SER A 116 8.68 8.41 -11.00
CA SER A 116 7.56 8.75 -11.90
C SER A 116 6.59 9.76 -11.30
N LEU A 117 6.63 10.01 -9.98
CA LEU A 117 5.74 10.99 -9.36
C LEU A 117 6.21 12.43 -9.58
N LYS A 118 5.36 13.24 -10.21
CA LYS A 118 5.57 14.68 -10.28
C LYS A 118 5.35 15.29 -8.90
N ALA A 119 6.27 16.15 -8.44
CA ALA A 119 6.15 16.86 -7.17
C ALA A 119 4.81 17.61 -7.01
N LYS A 120 4.25 18.12 -8.12
CA LYS A 120 2.92 18.76 -8.16
C LYS A 120 1.81 17.78 -7.78
N SER A 121 1.85 16.55 -8.30
CA SER A 121 0.88 15.50 -7.99
C SER A 121 0.98 15.06 -6.54
N LEU A 122 2.20 14.88 -6.02
CA LEU A 122 2.42 14.55 -4.60
C LEU A 122 1.92 15.66 -3.67
N LYS A 123 2.17 16.92 -4.02
CA LYS A 123 1.67 18.06 -3.25
C LYS A 123 0.15 18.13 -3.25
N ALA A 124 -0.48 17.87 -4.40
CA ALA A 124 -1.95 17.84 -4.50
C ALA A 124 -2.54 16.69 -3.65
N PHE A 125 -1.89 15.53 -3.66
CA PHE A 125 -2.25 14.39 -2.82
C PHE A 125 -2.19 14.75 -1.32
N VAL A 126 -1.07 15.33 -0.85
CA VAL A 126 -0.91 15.73 0.56
C VAL A 126 -1.91 16.80 0.98
N ASN A 127 -2.09 17.84 0.15
CA ASN A 127 -3.04 18.91 0.43
C ASN A 127 -4.47 18.37 0.56
N PHE A 128 -4.90 17.53 -0.38
CA PHE A 128 -6.23 16.92 -0.33
C PHE A 128 -6.43 16.12 0.95
N LEU A 129 -5.48 15.26 1.33
CA LEU A 129 -5.62 14.43 2.55
C LEU A 129 -5.59 15.26 3.84
N THR A 130 -4.94 16.43 3.82
CA THR A 130 -4.90 17.34 4.98
C THR A 130 -6.28 17.94 5.24
N ASP A 131 -7.02 18.27 4.18
CA ASP A 131 -8.34 18.90 4.26
C ASP A 131 -9.48 17.87 4.17
N TYR A 132 -9.18 16.57 4.06
CA TYR A 132 -10.17 15.53 3.86
C TYR A 132 -10.83 15.13 5.19
N GLU A 133 -12.14 15.39 5.29
CA GLU A 133 -12.97 14.96 6.41
C GLU A 133 -13.79 13.73 5.99
N GLY A 134 -13.44 12.55 6.51
CA GLY A 134 -14.11 11.30 6.17
C GLY A 134 -13.35 10.05 6.60
N LYS A 135 -13.73 8.90 6.04
CA LYS A 135 -12.98 7.65 6.25
C LYS A 135 -11.64 7.72 5.53
N ALA A 136 -10.55 7.48 6.25
CA ALA A 136 -9.21 7.62 5.69
C ALA A 136 -8.99 6.75 4.44
N GLU A 137 -9.50 5.51 4.43
CA GLU A 137 -9.43 4.61 3.28
C GLU A 137 -10.03 5.24 2.01
N ASP A 138 -11.20 5.85 2.12
CA ASP A 138 -11.89 6.49 1.00
C ASP A 138 -11.13 7.72 0.49
N GLY A 139 -10.61 8.54 1.41
CA GLY A 139 -9.78 9.70 1.08
C GLY A 139 -8.50 9.32 0.36
N ILE A 140 -7.75 8.34 0.90
CA ILE A 140 -6.50 7.84 0.30
C ILE A 140 -6.78 7.25 -1.08
N ARG A 141 -7.82 6.42 -1.22
CA ARG A 141 -8.21 5.83 -2.52
C ARG A 141 -8.55 6.90 -3.55
N TYR A 142 -9.36 7.89 -3.17
CA TYR A 142 -9.72 9.00 -4.06
C TYR A 142 -8.46 9.77 -4.50
N ALA A 143 -7.57 10.08 -3.56
CA ALA A 143 -6.38 10.85 -3.85
C ALA A 143 -5.40 10.10 -4.78
N LEU A 144 -5.24 8.78 -4.60
CA LEU A 144 -4.45 7.92 -5.47
C LEU A 144 -4.97 7.92 -6.92
N ILE A 145 -6.29 7.84 -7.11
CA ILE A 145 -6.91 7.82 -8.44
C ILE A 145 -6.81 9.21 -9.10
N HIS A 146 -7.17 10.27 -8.38
CA HIS A 146 -7.41 11.57 -8.99
C HIS A 146 -6.15 12.45 -9.08
N TYR A 147 -5.20 12.32 -8.16
CA TYR A 147 -3.98 13.13 -8.16
C TYR A 147 -2.74 12.35 -8.62
N LEU A 148 -2.70 11.06 -8.32
CA LEU A 148 -1.56 10.19 -8.68
C LEU A 148 -1.84 9.28 -9.87
N HIS A 149 -3.07 9.27 -10.38
CA HIS A 149 -3.50 8.53 -11.58
C HIS A 149 -3.33 7.02 -11.49
N PHE A 150 -3.46 6.46 -10.28
CA PHE A 150 -3.48 5.02 -10.09
C PHE A 150 -4.76 4.45 -10.70
N ASN A 151 -4.69 3.23 -11.26
CA ASN A 151 -5.89 2.50 -11.62
C ASN A 151 -6.71 2.19 -10.34
N SER A 152 -8.04 2.21 -10.45
CA SER A 152 -8.95 2.00 -9.31
C SER A 152 -8.66 0.75 -8.49
N THR A 153 -8.25 -0.37 -9.12
CA THR A 153 -7.94 -1.61 -8.39
C THR A 153 -6.65 -1.47 -7.59
N VAL A 154 -5.60 -0.90 -8.19
CA VAL A 154 -4.33 -0.65 -7.50
C VAL A 154 -4.55 0.34 -6.36
N ALA A 155 -5.28 1.44 -6.63
CA ALA A 155 -5.60 2.44 -5.62
C ALA A 155 -6.39 1.88 -4.44
N TYR A 156 -7.33 0.97 -4.69
CA TYR A 156 -8.11 0.30 -3.63
C TYR A 156 -7.20 -0.50 -2.69
N TRP A 157 -6.37 -1.37 -3.26
CA TRP A 157 -5.48 -2.20 -2.45
C TRP A 157 -4.38 -1.39 -1.77
N THR A 158 -3.79 -0.41 -2.47
CA THR A 158 -2.81 0.52 -1.87
C THR A 158 -3.42 1.31 -0.71
N ALA A 159 -4.66 1.79 -0.83
CA ALA A 159 -5.33 2.49 0.27
C ALA A 159 -5.53 1.59 1.49
N ARG A 160 -5.96 0.33 1.29
CA ARG A 160 -6.06 -0.66 2.37
C ARG A 160 -4.72 -0.95 3.04
N THR A 161 -3.66 -1.16 2.25
CA THR A 161 -2.31 -1.35 2.78
C THR A 161 -1.85 -0.18 3.64
N ILE A 162 -2.11 1.05 3.19
CA ILE A 162 -1.75 2.25 3.93
C ILE A 162 -2.53 2.34 5.25
N VAL A 163 -3.85 2.09 5.22
CA VAL A 163 -4.68 2.08 6.44
C VAL A 163 -4.19 0.99 7.39
N PHE A 164 -3.88 -0.20 6.88
CA PHE A 164 -3.32 -1.28 7.67
C PHE A 164 -2.01 -0.86 8.35
N ILE A 165 -1.07 -0.23 7.64
CA ILE A 165 0.23 0.15 8.24
C ILE A 165 0.05 1.25 9.29
N TYR A 166 -0.70 2.31 8.98
CA TYR A 166 -0.63 3.59 9.69
C TYR A 166 -1.82 3.95 10.58
N LEU A 167 -2.93 3.19 10.55
CA LEU A 167 -4.20 3.51 11.25
C LEU A 167 -4.75 2.33 12.08
#